data_AF-A0A8C3SHD9-F1
#
_entry.id   AF-A0A8C3SHD9-F1
#
_cell.length_a   1.000
_cell.length_b   1.000
_cell.length_c   1.000
_cell.angle_alpha   90.00
_cell.angle_beta   90.00
_cell.angle_gamma   90.00
#
_symmetry.space_group_name_H-M   'P 1'
#
loop_
_entity.id
_entity.type
_entity.pdbx_description
1 polymer ?
#
loop_
_entity_poly.entity_id
_entity_poly.type
_entity_poly.pdbx_seq_one_letter_code
_entity_poly.pdbx_strand_id
1 'polypeptide(L)'
;LFRETLYMTRRGAAPRARDPQRGGEAAGGEETPLLRGIFQIGKRSCDVVLSARQLRWSPIQPESRGGDSNMNLPCKEEFVEMKDIFSVKLKRRRFVGQKKGGVLLGITVFVCLKKENKLKDSAINFNNVSEDHCHSWFRCLKEILNGSTNVLAHTLHGINHAVTATLHIIMGYIQPVDICTFSSPSKLLRFGFSAMFGFGARTLALAEKHRWMPSNQRRDFAVIKTLASLKPEECELSFLPLKNSLQGSQENVTKVQWHTIQGHFLNVSIMAIPCLCSMAPRGLAPNTRLNNGSMALIVVRNTSRAEFIKHLKRYASVKNQFNFPFVETYAVQEVKVQPRTKIGCNTEENVYLHATSAEGNYPWNIDGDLMEEASEVHYIVQEKNSCQVE
;
A
#
# COMPACT_ATOMS: atom_id res chain seq x y z
N LEU A 1 1.64 14.27 10.95
CA LEU A 1 0.48 13.41 11.30
C LEU A 1 0.77 12.31 12.34
N PHE A 2 2.02 11.92 12.64
CA PHE A 2 2.33 11.16 13.89
C PHE A 2 2.19 11.98 15.19
N ARG A 3 1.89 13.29 15.08
CA ARG A 3 1.82 14.25 16.18
C ARG A 3 0.44 14.30 16.84
N GLU A 4 -0.64 13.94 16.13
CA GLU A 4 -2.02 14.06 16.63
C GLU A 4 -2.60 12.73 17.15
N THR A 5 -2.26 11.59 16.55
CA THR A 5 -2.78 10.27 16.96
C THR A 5 -2.37 9.87 18.40
N LEU A 6 -1.39 10.57 19.00
CA LEU A 6 -0.91 10.32 20.37
C LEU A 6 -1.46 11.28 21.44
N TYR A 7 -2.24 12.31 21.09
CA TYR A 7 -2.90 13.15 22.10
C TYR A 7 -4.14 12.48 22.72
N MET A 8 -4.71 11.48 22.06
CA MET A 8 -5.90 10.75 22.54
C MET A 8 -5.60 9.73 23.66
N THR A 9 -4.34 9.47 24.01
CA THR A 9 -4.00 8.57 25.12
C THR A 9 -4.11 9.24 26.51
N ARG A 10 -4.62 10.48 26.61
CA ARG A 10 -4.65 11.25 27.87
C ARG A 10 -6.00 11.81 28.33
N ARG A 11 -7.14 11.44 27.75
CA ARG A 11 -8.45 11.84 28.32
C ARG A 11 -9.44 10.68 28.38
N GLY A 12 -9.82 10.36 29.61
CA GLY A 12 -11.16 10.04 30.09
C GLY A 12 -12.02 9.08 29.27
N ALA A 13 -12.34 7.95 29.88
CA ALA A 13 -13.36 7.01 29.43
C ALA A 13 -14.68 7.70 29.04
N ALA A 14 -15.26 7.27 27.93
CA ALA A 14 -16.64 7.57 27.51
C ALA A 14 -17.26 6.31 26.87
N PRO A 15 -18.60 6.15 26.92
CA PRO A 15 -19.24 4.88 27.27
C PRO A 15 -19.48 3.92 26.10
N ARG A 16 -19.66 2.64 26.47
CA ARG A 16 -20.00 1.50 25.60
C ARG A 16 -21.30 1.77 24.82
N ALA A 17 -21.22 1.75 23.50
CA ALA A 17 -22.39 1.63 22.62
C ALA A 17 -22.70 0.13 22.38
N ARG A 18 -23.99 -0.21 22.41
CA ARG A 18 -24.54 -1.57 22.29
C ARG A 18 -24.43 -2.11 20.87
N ASP A 19 -24.09 -3.39 20.77
CA ASP A 19 -24.18 -4.21 19.56
C ASP A 19 -25.64 -4.33 19.06
N PRO A 20 -25.90 -4.16 17.76
CA PRO A 20 -27.09 -4.70 17.11
C PRO A 20 -26.83 -6.14 16.65
N GLN A 21 -27.83 -6.98 16.90
CA GLN A 21 -27.84 -8.43 16.67
C GLN A 21 -27.73 -8.85 15.19
N ARG A 22 -27.21 -10.07 15.03
CA ARG A 22 -27.08 -10.91 13.83
C ARG A 22 -28.32 -10.92 12.92
N GLY A 23 -28.08 -10.79 11.61
CA GLY A 23 -28.90 -11.33 10.53
C GLY A 23 -27.99 -12.09 9.54
N GLY A 24 -28.42 -13.26 9.09
CA GLY A 24 -27.59 -14.33 8.50
C GLY A 24 -26.96 -14.07 7.12
N GLU A 25 -25.95 -14.89 6.86
CA GLU A 25 -25.14 -14.97 5.64
C GLU A 25 -25.96 -15.49 4.45
N ALA A 26 -25.83 -14.80 3.31
CA ALA A 26 -26.10 -15.35 1.98
C ALA A 26 -24.86 -15.15 1.11
N ALA A 27 -24.48 -16.21 0.40
CA ALA A 27 -23.26 -16.31 -0.40
C ALA A 27 -23.29 -15.36 -1.61
N GLY A 28 -22.18 -14.62 -1.78
CA GLY A 28 -21.99 -13.60 -2.81
C GLY A 28 -21.37 -12.37 -2.17
N GLY A 29 -20.07 -12.42 -1.85
CA GLY A 29 -19.39 -11.34 -1.13
C GLY A 29 -19.34 -10.06 -1.96
N GLU A 30 -20.38 -9.24 -1.90
CA GLU A 30 -20.35 -7.87 -2.41
C GLU A 30 -19.29 -7.08 -1.64
N GLU A 31 -18.29 -6.57 -2.36
CA GLU A 31 -17.28 -5.68 -1.79
C GLU A 31 -17.98 -4.46 -1.19
N THR A 32 -17.68 -4.13 0.07
CA THR A 32 -18.34 -3.03 0.77
C THR A 32 -18.09 -1.71 0.04
N PRO A 33 -19.15 -0.98 -0.36
CA PRO A 33 -18.99 0.25 -1.12
C PRO A 33 -18.36 1.33 -0.23
N LEU A 34 -17.29 1.96 -0.71
CA LEU A 34 -16.64 3.10 -0.05
C LEU A 34 -17.52 4.34 -0.15
N LEU A 35 -18.07 4.57 -1.34
CA LEU A 35 -19.04 5.63 -1.60
C LEU A 35 -20.10 5.11 -2.57
N ARG A 36 -21.33 5.58 -2.38
CA ARG A 36 -22.44 5.42 -3.32
C ARG A 36 -23.10 6.77 -3.54
N GLY A 37 -23.47 7.07 -4.77
CA GLY A 37 -23.94 8.39 -5.14
C GLY A 37 -24.47 8.44 -6.56
N ILE A 38 -25.32 9.42 -6.82
CA ILE A 38 -25.95 9.59 -8.13
C ILE A 38 -25.15 10.62 -8.92
N PHE A 39 -24.75 10.24 -10.13
CA PHE A 39 -24.10 11.15 -11.08
C PHE A 39 -24.78 11.08 -12.44
N GLN A 40 -24.76 12.20 -13.15
CA GLN A 40 -25.14 12.23 -14.55
C GLN A 40 -23.91 11.91 -15.42
N ILE A 41 -23.98 10.78 -16.14
CA ILE A 41 -22.94 10.33 -17.07
C ILE A 41 -23.51 10.43 -18.49
N GLY A 42 -22.94 11.33 -19.29
CA GLY A 42 -23.53 11.71 -20.57
C GLY A 42 -24.93 12.32 -20.37
N LYS A 43 -25.96 11.68 -20.92
CA LYS A 43 -27.37 12.11 -20.79
C LYS A 43 -28.18 11.30 -19.76
N ARG A 44 -27.56 10.36 -19.06
CA ARG A 44 -28.27 9.42 -18.16
C ARG A 44 -27.89 9.70 -16.70
N SER A 45 -28.87 9.60 -15.80
CA SER A 45 -28.62 9.53 -14.37
C SER A 45 -28.24 8.11 -14.00
N CYS A 46 -27.11 7.95 -13.34
CA CYS A 46 -26.55 6.66 -12.97
C CYS A 46 -26.37 6.56 -11.46
N ASP A 47 -26.68 5.40 -10.90
CA ASP A 47 -26.22 5.02 -9.58
C ASP A 47 -24.76 4.60 -9.71
N VAL A 48 -23.88 5.28 -8.99
CA VAL A 48 -22.44 5.08 -9.05
C VAL A 48 -21.97 4.54 -7.72
N VAL A 49 -21.22 3.46 -7.78
CA VAL A 49 -20.64 2.80 -6.62
C VAL A 49 -19.13 2.77 -6.77
N LEU A 50 -18.45 3.37 -5.80
CA LEU A 50 -17.01 3.30 -5.66
C LEU A 50 -16.66 2.21 -4.66
N SER A 51 -15.93 1.19 -5.10
CA SER A 51 -15.23 0.26 -4.23
C SER A 51 -13.72 0.57 -4.24
N ALA A 52 -12.96 -0.16 -3.42
CA ALA A 52 -11.52 0.02 -3.40
C ALA A 52 -10.82 -0.51 -4.65
N ARG A 53 -11.46 -1.42 -5.40
CA ARG A 53 -10.89 -2.06 -6.59
C ARG A 53 -11.54 -1.60 -7.88
N GLN A 54 -12.74 -1.05 -7.82
CA GLN A 54 -13.54 -0.77 -9.00
C GLN A 54 -14.39 0.47 -8.81
N LEU A 55 -14.65 1.17 -9.91
CA LEU A 55 -15.68 2.19 -10.02
C LEU A 55 -16.75 1.65 -10.99
N ARG A 56 -17.96 1.41 -10.48
CA ARG A 56 -19.07 0.83 -11.25
C ARG A 56 -20.26 1.77 -11.28
N TRP A 57 -21.03 1.74 -12.37
CA TRP A 57 -22.23 2.54 -12.52
C TRP A 57 -23.27 1.85 -13.40
N SER A 58 -24.54 2.08 -13.05
CA SER A 58 -25.69 1.60 -13.81
C SER A 58 -26.72 2.72 -13.99
N PRO A 59 -27.37 2.84 -15.16
CA PRO A 59 -28.48 3.77 -15.35
C PRO A 59 -29.63 3.51 -14.37
N ILE A 60 -30.15 4.58 -13.75
CA ILE A 60 -31.34 4.51 -12.89
C ILE A 60 -32.57 4.40 -13.79
N GLN A 61 -33.38 3.35 -13.60
CA GLN A 61 -34.68 3.25 -14.25
C GLN A 61 -35.72 4.08 -13.49
N PRO A 62 -36.55 4.88 -14.17
CA PRO A 62 -37.70 5.51 -13.53
C PRO A 62 -38.71 4.45 -13.11
N GLU A 63 -39.23 4.52 -11.88
CA GLU A 63 -40.33 3.66 -11.43
C GLU A 63 -41.57 3.92 -12.31
N SER A 64 -41.91 2.97 -13.17
CA SER A 64 -43.15 3.02 -13.94
C SER A 64 -44.35 2.75 -13.01
N ARG A 65 -45.10 3.81 -12.69
CA ARG A 65 -46.48 3.68 -12.17
C ARG A 65 -47.38 3.19 -13.29
N GLY A 66 -47.63 1.89 -13.35
CA GLY A 66 -48.56 1.27 -14.28
C GLY A 66 -48.00 -0.04 -14.77
N GLY A 67 -48.65 -1.14 -14.39
CA GLY A 67 -48.30 -2.46 -14.85
C GLY A 67 -48.50 -2.55 -16.36
N ASP A 68 -47.40 -2.66 -17.08
CA ASP A 68 -47.37 -3.34 -18.37
C ASP A 68 -46.06 -4.09 -18.46
N SER A 69 -46.18 -5.41 -18.41
CA SER A 69 -45.10 -6.36 -18.61
C SER A 69 -44.58 -6.25 -20.04
N ASN A 70 -43.48 -5.51 -20.25
CA ASN A 70 -42.75 -5.58 -21.50
C ASN A 70 -41.24 -5.39 -21.31
N MET A 71 -40.50 -6.49 -21.52
CA MET A 71 -39.07 -6.61 -21.79
C MET A 71 -38.10 -5.84 -20.87
N ASN A 72 -37.71 -6.49 -19.76
CA ASN A 72 -36.50 -6.14 -19.00
C ASN A 72 -35.25 -6.37 -19.86
N LEU A 73 -34.84 -5.36 -20.64
CA LEU A 73 -33.50 -5.34 -21.22
C LEU A 73 -32.48 -5.26 -20.07
N PRO A 74 -31.48 -6.16 -19.98
CA PRO A 74 -30.50 -6.09 -18.90
C PRO A 74 -29.77 -4.76 -18.98
N CYS A 75 -29.97 -3.92 -17.96
CA CYS A 75 -29.28 -2.64 -17.84
C CYS A 75 -27.80 -2.96 -17.65
N LYS A 76 -27.00 -2.79 -18.70
CA LYS A 76 -25.58 -3.17 -18.68
C LYS A 76 -24.84 -2.30 -17.67
N GLU A 77 -24.45 -2.90 -16.55
CA GLU A 77 -23.57 -2.27 -15.57
C GLU A 77 -22.20 -2.04 -16.24
N GLU A 78 -21.75 -0.79 -16.21
CA GLU A 78 -20.44 -0.40 -16.71
C GLU A 78 -19.50 -0.26 -15.51
N PHE A 79 -18.25 -0.67 -15.66
CA PHE A 79 -17.25 -0.55 -14.60
C PHE A 79 -15.86 -0.30 -15.16
N VAL A 80 -14.99 0.23 -14.29
CA VAL A 80 -13.56 0.39 -14.53
C VAL A 80 -12.82 -0.12 -13.30
N GLU A 81 -11.76 -0.90 -13.50
CA GLU A 81 -10.88 -1.30 -12.40
C GLU A 81 -9.98 -0.13 -11.97
N MET A 82 -9.71 -0.04 -10.68
CA MET A 82 -8.93 1.05 -10.11
C MET A 82 -7.51 1.13 -10.67
N LYS A 83 -6.94 -0.02 -11.06
CA LYS A 83 -5.62 -0.13 -11.70
C LYS A 83 -5.55 0.56 -13.07
N ASP A 84 -6.69 0.73 -13.73
CA ASP A 84 -6.80 1.36 -15.05
C ASP A 84 -7.09 2.86 -14.95
N ILE A 85 -7.40 3.36 -13.74
CA ILE A 85 -7.56 4.80 -13.47
C ILE A 85 -6.19 5.36 -13.09
N PHE A 86 -5.74 6.39 -13.81
CA PHE A 86 -4.44 7.03 -13.52
C PHE A 86 -4.58 8.46 -12.99
N SER A 87 -5.75 9.09 -13.15
CA SER A 87 -5.96 10.45 -12.66
C SER A 87 -7.43 10.77 -12.41
N VAL A 88 -7.68 11.72 -11.51
CA VAL A 88 -9.00 12.27 -11.22
C VAL A 88 -8.91 13.79 -11.10
N LYS A 89 -9.94 14.50 -11.56
CA LYS A 89 -9.99 15.98 -11.56
C LYS A 89 -11.39 16.49 -11.25
N LEU A 90 -11.48 17.61 -10.52
CA LEU A 90 -12.71 18.39 -10.41
C LEU A 90 -12.96 19.18 -11.69
N LYS A 91 -14.10 18.93 -12.34
CA LYS A 91 -14.52 19.59 -13.56
C LYS A 91 -15.23 20.90 -13.22
N ARG A 92 -14.67 22.03 -13.64
CA ARG A 92 -15.26 23.37 -13.43
C ARG A 92 -15.47 24.07 -14.77
N ARG A 93 -16.61 24.75 -14.91
CA ARG A 93 -16.88 25.69 -16.01
C ARG A 93 -16.42 27.08 -15.58
N ARG A 94 -15.65 27.74 -16.44
CA ARG A 94 -15.21 29.13 -16.23
C ARG A 94 -15.86 30.04 -17.25
N PHE A 95 -16.13 31.28 -16.86
CA PHE A 95 -16.52 32.33 -17.79
C PHE A 95 -15.28 32.95 -18.44
N VAL A 96 -15.47 33.54 -19.63
CA VAL A 96 -14.40 34.21 -20.38
C VAL A 96 -13.78 35.31 -19.50
N GLY A 97 -12.47 35.30 -19.34
CA GLY A 97 -11.72 36.27 -18.49
C GLY A 97 -11.50 35.84 -17.03
N GLN A 98 -12.15 34.79 -16.54
CA GLN A 98 -12.02 34.35 -15.14
C GLN A 98 -10.74 33.51 -14.91
N LYS A 99 -9.78 34.05 -14.15
CA LYS A 99 -8.48 33.40 -13.88
C LYS A 99 -8.51 32.34 -12.76
N LYS A 100 -9.41 32.46 -11.78
CA LYS A 100 -9.58 31.50 -10.66
C LYS A 100 -11.07 31.31 -10.32
N GLY A 101 -11.43 30.13 -9.82
CA GLY A 101 -12.81 29.75 -9.55
C GLY A 101 -13.55 29.20 -10.78
N GLY A 102 -14.87 29.10 -10.67
CA GLY A 102 -15.77 28.57 -11.70
C GLY A 102 -16.79 27.59 -11.13
N VAL A 103 -17.94 27.48 -11.78
CA VAL A 103 -19.05 26.60 -11.37
C VAL A 103 -18.59 25.14 -11.46
N LEU A 104 -18.67 24.40 -10.36
CA LEU A 104 -18.37 22.97 -10.37
C LEU A 104 -19.44 22.22 -11.16
N LEU A 105 -18.99 21.38 -12.10
CA LEU A 105 -19.85 20.55 -12.93
C LEU A 105 -19.82 19.07 -12.50
N GLY A 106 -18.78 18.65 -11.77
CA GLY A 106 -18.61 17.27 -11.36
C GLY A 106 -17.15 16.84 -11.24
N ILE A 107 -16.92 15.54 -11.48
CA ILE A 107 -15.62 14.88 -11.45
C ILE A 107 -15.34 14.25 -12.82
N THR A 108 -14.09 14.34 -13.27
CA THR A 108 -13.60 13.60 -14.42
C THR A 108 -12.58 12.57 -13.94
N VAL A 109 -12.77 11.32 -14.34
CA VAL A 109 -11.86 10.19 -14.11
C VAL A 109 -11.17 9.86 -15.43
N PHE A 110 -9.85 9.78 -15.42
CA PHE A 110 -9.03 9.45 -16.59
C PHE A 110 -8.58 8.00 -16.50
N VAL A 111 -8.86 7.24 -17.56
CA VAL A 111 -8.65 5.81 -17.63
C VAL A 111 -7.76 5.46 -18.80
N CYS A 112 -6.90 4.47 -18.63
CA CYS A 112 -6.03 3.93 -19.66
C CYS A 112 -6.44 2.48 -19.93
N LEU A 113 -7.00 2.20 -21.10
CA LEU A 113 -7.48 0.87 -21.47
C LEU A 113 -6.55 0.27 -22.52
N LYS A 114 -6.07 -0.96 -22.28
CA LYS A 114 -5.31 -1.72 -23.28
C LYS A 114 -6.28 -2.32 -24.30
N LYS A 115 -6.20 -1.86 -25.54
CA LYS A 115 -6.95 -2.45 -26.68
C LYS A 115 -5.96 -2.87 -27.76
N GLU A 116 -5.90 -4.17 -28.04
CA GLU A 116 -5.15 -4.72 -29.20
C GLU A 116 -3.71 -4.17 -29.32
N ASN A 117 -2.94 -4.26 -28.23
CA ASN A 117 -1.56 -3.77 -28.08
C ASN A 117 -1.35 -2.24 -28.10
N LYS A 118 -2.40 -1.42 -28.08
CA LYS A 118 -2.29 0.03 -27.87
C LYS A 118 -2.97 0.45 -26.57
N LEU A 119 -2.33 1.37 -25.84
CA LEU A 119 -2.93 2.05 -24.70
C LEU A 119 -3.82 3.17 -25.24
N LYS A 120 -5.10 3.18 -24.85
CA LYS A 120 -6.06 4.22 -25.20
C LYS A 120 -6.49 4.96 -23.94
N ASP A 121 -6.29 6.27 -23.94
CA ASP A 121 -6.77 7.17 -22.92
C ASP A 121 -8.26 7.50 -23.14
N SER A 122 -9.02 7.56 -22.05
CA SER A 122 -10.42 7.96 -22.05
C SER A 122 -10.74 8.77 -20.81
N ALA A 123 -11.67 9.72 -20.94
CA ALA A 123 -12.11 10.58 -19.85
C ALA A 123 -13.60 10.36 -19.58
N ILE A 124 -13.91 9.84 -18.39
CA ILE A 124 -15.29 9.59 -17.95
C ILE A 124 -15.73 10.74 -17.06
N ASN A 125 -16.83 11.38 -17.44
CA ASN A 125 -17.37 12.55 -16.75
C ASN A 125 -18.57 12.18 -15.88
N PHE A 126 -18.40 12.32 -14.58
CA PHE A 126 -19.42 12.13 -13.56
C PHE A 126 -19.93 13.51 -13.14
N ASN A 127 -21.04 13.96 -13.71
CA ASN A 127 -21.55 15.30 -13.44
C ASN A 127 -22.47 15.30 -12.20
N ASN A 128 -22.25 16.23 -11.29
CA ASN A 128 -23.09 16.47 -10.12
C ASN A 128 -22.90 17.92 -9.67
N VAL A 129 -24.00 18.60 -9.34
CA VAL A 129 -24.00 20.03 -8.98
C VAL A 129 -23.60 20.28 -7.53
N SER A 130 -23.67 19.27 -6.66
CA SER A 130 -23.28 19.40 -5.26
C SER A 130 -21.77 19.46 -5.13
N GLU A 131 -21.26 20.62 -4.69
CA GLU A 131 -19.83 20.81 -4.46
C GLU A 131 -19.28 19.85 -3.41
N ASP A 132 -19.97 19.71 -2.28
CA ASP A 132 -19.55 18.81 -1.19
C ASP A 132 -19.50 17.35 -1.64
N HIS A 133 -20.51 16.91 -2.41
CA HIS A 133 -20.54 15.57 -2.97
C HIS A 133 -19.33 15.32 -3.88
N CYS A 134 -19.09 16.24 -4.82
CA CYS A 134 -17.96 16.14 -5.74
C CYS A 134 -16.61 16.20 -5.02
N HIS A 135 -16.47 17.05 -3.99
CA HIS A 135 -15.25 17.15 -3.22
C HIS A 135 -14.98 15.89 -2.39
N SER A 136 -16.01 15.28 -1.80
CA SER A 136 -15.90 14.01 -1.06
C SER A 136 -15.42 12.88 -1.98
N TRP A 137 -16.08 12.70 -3.12
CA TRP A 137 -15.72 11.70 -4.12
C TRP A 137 -14.33 11.94 -4.73
N PHE A 138 -13.98 13.19 -5.06
CA PHE A 138 -12.66 13.53 -5.56
C PHE A 138 -11.56 13.20 -4.54
N ARG A 139 -11.79 13.50 -3.26
CA ARG A 139 -10.82 13.17 -2.19
C ARG A 139 -10.65 11.67 -2.05
N CYS A 140 -11.75 10.90 -2.03
CA CYS A 140 -11.70 9.44 -1.91
C CYS A 140 -10.96 8.80 -3.11
N LEU A 141 -11.34 9.14 -4.34
CA LEU A 141 -10.66 8.67 -5.55
C LEU A 141 -9.18 9.04 -5.55
N LYS A 142 -8.85 10.30 -5.22
CA LYS A 142 -7.46 10.75 -5.17
C LYS A 142 -6.64 10.03 -4.09
N GLU A 143 -7.25 9.70 -2.95
CA GLU A 143 -6.59 8.90 -1.91
C GLU A 143 -6.31 7.47 -2.36
N ILE A 144 -7.23 6.84 -3.08
CA ILE A 144 -7.06 5.50 -3.64
C ILE A 144 -5.93 5.51 -4.69
N LEU A 145 -5.93 6.50 -5.59
CA LEU A 145 -4.92 6.64 -6.65
C LEU A 145 -3.53 7.04 -6.15
N ASN A 146 -3.44 7.68 -4.98
CA ASN A 146 -2.16 8.05 -4.36
C ASN A 146 -1.48 6.89 -3.60
N GLY A 147 -2.04 5.68 -3.62
CA GLY A 147 -1.48 4.48 -2.97
C GLY A 147 -0.19 3.97 -3.64
N SER A 148 0.74 3.49 -2.80
CA SER A 148 2.07 2.84 -3.06
C SER A 148 3.03 3.47 -4.06
N THR A 149 2.59 3.81 -5.26
CA THR A 149 3.36 4.35 -6.40
C THR A 149 4.10 5.65 -6.06
N ASN A 150 3.63 6.39 -5.04
CA ASN A 150 4.21 7.66 -4.64
C ASN A 150 5.54 7.54 -3.87
N VAL A 151 5.86 6.35 -3.34
CA VAL A 151 7.13 6.12 -2.63
C VAL A 151 8.32 6.25 -3.58
N LEU A 152 8.19 5.76 -4.81
CA LEU A 152 9.20 5.91 -5.86
C LEU A 152 9.37 7.38 -6.25
N ALA A 153 8.28 8.05 -6.63
CA ALA A 153 8.32 9.46 -7.03
C ALA A 153 8.88 10.37 -5.93
N HIS A 154 8.51 10.11 -4.67
CA HIS A 154 9.03 10.87 -3.53
C HIS A 154 10.51 10.57 -3.25
N THR A 155 10.95 9.33 -3.50
CA THR A 155 12.36 8.94 -3.36
C THR A 155 13.23 9.57 -4.45
N LEU A 156 12.74 9.62 -5.69
CA LEU A 156 13.45 10.19 -6.84
C LEU A 156 13.53 11.72 -6.79
N HIS A 157 12.39 12.38 -6.53
CA HIS A 157 12.32 13.84 -6.56
C HIS A 157 12.58 14.49 -5.20
N GLY A 158 12.66 13.71 -4.13
CA GLY A 158 12.75 14.20 -2.74
C GLY A 158 11.50 14.92 -2.25
N ILE A 159 10.49 15.11 -3.12
CA ILE A 159 9.23 15.77 -2.81
C ILE A 159 8.05 15.04 -3.47
N ASN A 160 6.96 14.89 -2.73
CA ASN A 160 5.69 14.42 -3.27
C ASN A 160 4.92 15.61 -3.89
N HIS A 161 5.36 16.05 -5.07
CA HIS A 161 4.76 17.18 -5.78
C HIS A 161 4.61 16.89 -7.27
N ALA A 162 3.37 16.77 -7.73
CA ALA A 162 3.04 16.36 -9.10
C ALA A 162 3.66 17.26 -10.17
N VAL A 163 3.67 18.59 -9.98
CA VAL A 163 4.28 19.52 -10.95
C VAL A 163 5.77 19.30 -11.04
N THR A 164 6.44 19.02 -9.93
CA THR A 164 7.88 18.74 -9.92
C THR A 164 8.16 17.46 -10.69
N ALA A 165 7.41 16.38 -10.43
CA ALA A 165 7.53 15.14 -11.19
C ALA A 165 7.29 15.37 -12.69
N THR A 166 6.26 16.14 -13.06
CA THR A 166 6.00 16.48 -14.47
C THR A 166 7.16 17.26 -15.11
N LEU A 167 7.80 18.18 -14.38
CA LEU A 167 8.97 18.89 -14.89
C LEU A 167 10.15 17.95 -15.11
N HIS A 168 10.40 16.99 -14.20
CA HIS A 168 11.44 15.99 -14.40
C HIS A 168 11.22 15.15 -15.67
N ILE A 169 9.98 14.72 -15.90
CA ILE A 169 9.58 14.01 -17.13
C ILE A 169 9.79 14.89 -18.36
N ILE A 170 9.31 16.14 -18.36
CA ILE A 170 9.43 17.06 -19.51
C ILE A 170 10.90 17.36 -19.83
N MET A 171 11.75 17.46 -18.80
CA MET A 171 13.19 17.68 -18.97
C MET A 171 13.93 16.43 -19.44
N GLY A 172 13.25 15.27 -19.52
CA GLY A 172 13.85 14.00 -19.92
C GLY A 172 14.85 13.48 -18.89
N TYR A 173 14.66 13.78 -17.61
CA TYR A 173 15.54 13.27 -16.57
C TYR A 173 15.29 11.78 -16.35
N ILE A 174 16.34 11.00 -16.55
CA ILE A 174 16.32 9.56 -16.40
C ILE A 174 17.27 9.20 -15.26
N GLN A 175 16.74 8.54 -14.23
CA GLN A 175 17.53 8.04 -13.12
C GLN A 175 17.56 6.51 -13.13
N PRO A 176 18.73 5.86 -13.16
CA PRO A 176 18.82 4.42 -12.94
C PRO A 176 18.45 4.09 -11.49
N VAL A 177 17.62 3.06 -11.32
CA VAL A 177 17.18 2.55 -10.02
C VAL A 177 17.30 1.01 -9.97
N ASP A 178 17.84 0.51 -8.87
CA ASP A 178 17.97 -0.89 -8.51
C ASP A 178 16.58 -1.48 -8.24
N ILE A 179 16.33 -2.66 -8.79
CA ILE A 179 15.09 -3.41 -8.58
C ILE A 179 15.43 -4.77 -7.98
N CYS A 180 14.60 -5.21 -7.05
CA CYS A 180 14.68 -6.53 -6.46
C CYS A 180 13.82 -7.53 -7.24
N THR A 181 14.37 -8.71 -7.43
CA THR A 181 13.65 -9.90 -7.86
C THR A 181 13.18 -10.65 -6.61
N PHE A 182 11.88 -10.91 -6.54
CA PHE A 182 11.24 -11.69 -5.48
C PHE A 182 10.89 -13.05 -6.05
N SER A 183 11.47 -14.11 -5.52
CA SER A 183 11.27 -15.47 -6.02
C SER A 183 11.09 -16.46 -4.88
N SER A 184 10.26 -17.46 -5.09
CA SER A 184 10.30 -18.70 -4.31
C SER A 184 11.17 -19.73 -5.04
N PRO A 185 11.60 -20.83 -4.39
CA PRO A 185 12.56 -21.77 -4.96
C PRO A 185 12.16 -22.33 -6.34
N SER A 186 10.86 -22.38 -6.64
CA SER A 186 10.32 -22.92 -7.89
C SER A 186 9.73 -21.86 -8.82
N LYS A 187 9.64 -20.58 -8.42
CA LYS A 187 8.89 -19.58 -9.18
C LYS A 187 9.35 -18.14 -8.93
N LEU A 188 9.49 -17.38 -10.01
CA LEU A 188 9.57 -15.93 -9.95
C LEU A 188 8.21 -15.34 -9.55
N LEU A 189 8.18 -14.60 -8.44
CA LEU A 189 6.95 -14.04 -7.91
C LEU A 189 6.66 -12.66 -8.48
N ARG A 190 7.61 -11.74 -8.35
CA ARG A 190 7.48 -10.35 -8.82
C ARG A 190 8.81 -9.63 -8.83
N PHE A 191 8.79 -8.42 -9.39
CA PHE A 191 9.79 -7.40 -9.18
C PHE A 191 9.23 -6.29 -8.30
N GLY A 192 10.11 -5.56 -7.61
CA GLY A 192 9.73 -4.47 -6.72
C GLY A 192 10.94 -3.83 -6.04
N PHE A 193 10.69 -2.80 -5.24
CA PHE A 193 11.74 -1.97 -4.63
C PHE A 193 11.85 -2.16 -3.12
N SER A 194 10.77 -2.62 -2.49
CA SER A 194 10.65 -2.75 -1.05
C SER A 194 9.85 -3.98 -0.67
N ALA A 195 10.29 -4.65 0.40
CA ALA A 195 9.50 -5.67 1.06
C ALA A 195 9.61 -5.57 2.57
N MET A 196 8.51 -5.93 3.24
CA MET A 196 8.43 -6.02 4.69
C MET A 196 7.77 -7.33 5.10
N PHE A 197 8.30 -7.91 6.17
CA PHE A 197 7.78 -9.10 6.86
C PHE A 197 7.61 -8.80 8.35
N GLY A 198 6.60 -9.40 8.98
CA GLY A 198 6.22 -9.11 10.37
C GLY A 198 5.31 -7.89 10.49
N PHE A 199 5.63 -6.97 11.41
CA PHE A 199 4.78 -5.84 11.78
C PHE A 199 4.31 -5.02 10.56
N GLY A 200 5.20 -4.66 9.64
CA GLY A 200 4.84 -3.88 8.44
C GLY A 200 3.84 -4.58 7.52
N ALA A 201 3.98 -5.90 7.34
CA ALA A 201 3.04 -6.70 6.55
C ALA A 201 1.70 -6.87 7.26
N ARG A 202 1.72 -7.23 8.54
CA ARG A 202 0.51 -7.40 9.37
C ARG A 202 -0.31 -6.12 9.49
N THR A 203 0.35 -4.98 9.62
CA THR A 203 -0.32 -3.68 9.65
C THR A 203 -0.99 -3.38 8.32
N LEU A 204 -0.33 -3.65 7.19
CA LEU A 204 -0.97 -3.51 5.88
C LEU A 204 -2.15 -4.48 5.73
N ALA A 205 -1.98 -5.76 6.05
CA ALA A 205 -3.04 -6.77 6.01
C ALA A 205 -4.28 -6.35 6.79
N LEU A 206 -4.08 -5.80 7.99
CA LEU A 206 -5.17 -5.29 8.79
C LEU A 206 -5.83 -4.05 8.18
N ALA A 207 -5.05 -3.12 7.64
CA ALA A 207 -5.56 -1.94 6.95
C ALA A 207 -6.38 -2.35 5.71
N GLU A 208 -5.92 -3.33 4.96
CA GLU A 208 -6.61 -3.87 3.78
C GLU A 208 -7.91 -4.61 4.16
N LYS A 209 -7.97 -5.27 5.32
CA LYS A 209 -9.24 -5.82 5.83
C LYS A 209 -10.26 -4.76 6.24
N HIS A 210 -9.81 -3.55 6.58
CA HIS A 210 -10.66 -2.46 7.07
C HIS A 210 -10.82 -1.33 6.04
N ARG A 211 -10.92 -1.67 4.75
CA ARG A 211 -11.10 -0.67 3.66
C ARG A 211 -12.34 0.21 3.83
N TRP A 212 -13.36 -0.24 4.57
CA TRP A 212 -14.55 0.55 4.89
C TRP A 212 -14.22 1.87 5.63
N MET A 213 -13.05 1.97 6.27
CA MET A 213 -12.60 3.15 6.99
C MET A 213 -11.82 4.11 6.06
N PRO A 214 -11.96 5.45 6.21
CA PRO A 214 -11.17 6.41 5.43
C PRO A 214 -9.66 6.19 5.54
N SER A 215 -8.89 6.43 4.47
CA SER A 215 -7.48 6.01 4.36
C SER A 215 -6.59 6.43 5.53
N ASN A 216 -6.71 7.66 6.02
CA ASN A 216 -5.93 8.14 7.17
C ASN A 216 -6.32 7.41 8.47
N GLN A 217 -7.62 7.31 8.74
CA GLN A 217 -8.13 6.62 9.93
C GLN A 217 -7.81 5.13 9.89
N ARG A 218 -7.91 4.51 8.72
CA ARG A 218 -7.62 3.10 8.45
C ARG A 218 -6.17 2.75 8.77
N ARG A 219 -5.23 3.59 8.34
CA ARG A 219 -3.80 3.44 8.64
C ARG A 219 -3.53 3.56 10.13
N ASP A 220 -4.11 4.57 10.78
CA ASP A 220 -3.94 4.79 12.23
C ASP A 220 -4.53 3.62 13.04
N PHE A 221 -5.75 3.20 12.71
CA PHE A 221 -6.40 2.04 13.32
C PHE A 221 -5.55 0.78 13.18
N ALA A 222 -5.04 0.52 11.98
CA ALA A 222 -4.24 -0.67 11.71
C ALA A 222 -2.94 -0.65 12.54
N VAL A 223 -2.21 0.46 12.56
CA VAL A 223 -0.97 0.60 13.36
C VAL A 223 -1.26 0.39 14.84
N ILE A 224 -2.29 1.03 15.39
CA ILE A 224 -2.64 0.93 16.81
C ILE A 224 -3.01 -0.51 17.18
N LYS A 225 -3.86 -1.15 16.37
CA LYS A 225 -4.32 -2.52 16.64
C LYS A 225 -3.17 -3.52 16.51
N THR A 226 -2.31 -3.41 15.49
CA THR A 226 -1.12 -4.26 15.36
C THR A 226 -0.11 -4.04 16.49
N LEU A 227 0.03 -2.81 17.00
CA LEU A 227 0.84 -2.52 18.19
C LEU A 227 0.24 -3.11 19.46
N ALA A 228 -1.08 -3.11 19.60
CA ALA A 228 -1.76 -3.71 20.74
C ALA A 228 -1.53 -5.22 20.79
N SER A 229 -1.52 -5.89 19.63
CA SER A 229 -1.20 -7.31 19.43
C SER A 229 0.19 -7.53 18.83
N LEU A 230 1.19 -6.80 19.34
CA LEU A 230 2.58 -6.92 18.91
C LEU A 230 3.08 -8.35 19.21
N LYS A 231 3.43 -9.09 18.16
CA LYS A 231 3.99 -10.44 18.24
C LYS A 231 5.20 -10.53 17.31
N PRO A 232 6.32 -11.12 17.74
CA PRO A 232 7.41 -11.43 16.86
C PRO A 232 7.10 -12.69 16.03
N GLU A 233 7.74 -12.79 14.89
CA GLU A 233 7.72 -13.95 14.01
C GLU A 233 9.08 -14.63 14.06
N GLU A 234 9.07 -15.96 14.14
CA GLU A 234 10.29 -16.76 14.10
C GLU A 234 10.70 -16.97 12.65
N CYS A 235 11.88 -16.49 12.28
CA CYS A 235 12.42 -16.74 10.95
C CYS A 235 13.93 -16.92 10.97
N GLU A 236 14.42 -17.51 9.89
CA GLU A 236 15.83 -17.62 9.57
C GLU A 236 16.12 -16.74 8.35
N LEU A 237 17.12 -15.87 8.48
CA LEU A 237 17.55 -14.94 7.45
C LEU A 237 18.97 -15.32 7.03
N SER A 238 19.15 -15.69 5.78
CA SER A 238 20.46 -15.90 5.19
C SER A 238 20.73 -14.80 4.16
N PHE A 239 21.84 -14.09 4.25
CA PHE A 239 22.11 -12.96 3.35
C PHE A 239 23.58 -12.88 2.94
N LEU A 240 23.81 -12.23 1.79
CA LEU A 240 25.13 -11.94 1.26
C LEU A 240 25.44 -10.45 1.46
N PRO A 241 26.35 -10.08 2.38
CA PRO A 241 26.74 -8.69 2.58
C PRO A 241 27.40 -8.08 1.36
N LEU A 242 27.17 -6.79 1.13
CA LEU A 242 27.90 -6.01 0.15
C LEU A 242 29.36 -5.88 0.59
N LYS A 243 30.31 -6.32 -0.26
CA LYS A 243 31.74 -6.16 0.02
C LYS A 243 32.11 -4.68 -0.09
N ASN A 244 32.63 -4.10 0.99
CA ASN A 244 33.23 -2.76 0.92
C ASN A 244 34.55 -2.86 0.17
N SER A 245 34.62 -2.32 -1.05
CA SER A 245 35.85 -2.28 -1.88
C SER A 245 36.94 -1.32 -1.34
N LEU A 246 36.96 -1.01 -0.05
CA LEU A 246 37.90 -0.05 0.57
C LEU A 246 39.05 -0.71 1.34
N GLN A 247 39.40 -1.96 1.05
CA GLN A 247 40.70 -2.52 1.44
C GLN A 247 41.41 -3.00 0.19
N GLY A 248 42.47 -2.28 -0.15
CA GLY A 248 43.29 -2.52 -1.34
C GLY A 248 43.93 -3.90 -1.35
N SER A 249 44.12 -4.40 -2.57
CA SER A 249 45.05 -5.45 -2.98
C SER A 249 45.06 -6.72 -2.13
N GLN A 250 44.26 -7.71 -2.53
CA GLN A 250 44.79 -9.01 -2.97
C GLN A 250 43.71 -9.77 -3.73
N GLU A 251 44.02 -10.13 -4.99
CA GLU A 251 43.32 -11.13 -5.77
C GLU A 251 43.48 -12.49 -5.09
N ASN A 252 42.62 -12.78 -4.11
CA ASN A 252 42.37 -14.13 -3.67
C ASN A 252 40.93 -14.48 -4.04
N VAL A 253 40.73 -15.63 -4.68
CA VAL A 253 39.42 -16.16 -5.07
C VAL A 253 38.51 -16.21 -3.84
N THR A 254 37.77 -15.13 -3.59
CA THR A 254 37.03 -14.96 -2.34
C THR A 254 35.80 -15.86 -2.36
N LYS A 255 35.77 -16.89 -1.50
CA LYS A 255 34.55 -17.67 -1.22
C LYS A 255 33.41 -16.71 -0.87
N VAL A 256 32.27 -16.88 -1.53
CA VAL A 256 31.02 -16.16 -1.22
C VAL A 256 30.55 -16.61 0.17
N GLN A 257 30.72 -15.76 1.19
CA GLN A 257 30.38 -16.10 2.57
C GLN A 257 28.97 -15.57 2.90
N TRP A 258 28.01 -16.49 2.94
CA TRP A 258 26.67 -16.24 3.44
C TRP A 258 26.69 -16.04 4.96
N HIS A 259 25.92 -15.08 5.45
CA HIS A 259 25.68 -14.86 6.87
C HIS A 259 24.26 -15.29 7.19
N THR A 260 24.10 -16.06 8.27
CA THR A 260 22.78 -16.54 8.70
C THR A 260 22.50 -16.05 10.11
N ILE A 261 21.34 -15.42 10.29
CA ILE A 261 20.81 -15.03 11.59
C ILE A 261 19.44 -15.68 11.78
N GLN A 262 19.23 -16.26 12.96
CA GLN A 262 17.96 -16.85 13.35
C GLN A 262 17.44 -16.14 14.60
N GLY A 263 16.11 -16.04 14.71
CA GLY A 263 15.49 -15.56 15.94
C GLY A 263 14.06 -15.11 15.76
N HIS A 264 13.60 -14.38 16.77
CA HIS A 264 12.28 -13.77 16.82
C HIS A 264 12.38 -12.30 16.42
N PHE A 265 11.71 -11.94 15.34
CA PHE A 265 11.77 -10.61 14.75
C PHE A 265 10.39 -9.95 14.76
N LEU A 266 10.31 -8.69 15.20
CA LEU A 266 9.09 -7.90 15.11
C LEU A 266 8.87 -7.39 13.68
N ASN A 267 9.94 -7.07 12.96
CA ASN A 267 9.86 -6.55 11.60
C ASN A 267 11.17 -6.84 10.86
N VAL A 268 11.06 -7.30 9.62
CA VAL A 268 12.18 -7.43 8.68
C VAL A 268 11.84 -6.55 7.48
N SER A 269 12.78 -5.73 7.03
CA SER A 269 12.59 -4.78 5.94
C SER A 269 13.74 -4.91 4.95
N ILE A 270 13.40 -5.11 3.68
CA ILE A 270 14.34 -5.30 2.57
C ILE A 270 14.04 -4.19 1.57
N MET A 271 14.99 -3.28 1.37
CA MET A 271 14.74 -2.01 0.67
C MET A 271 15.85 -1.76 -0.37
N ALA A 272 15.53 -1.78 -1.66
CA ALA A 272 16.43 -1.40 -2.75
C ALA A 272 16.52 0.12 -2.94
N ILE A 273 15.56 0.86 -2.38
CA ILE A 273 15.51 2.32 -2.43
C ILE A 273 15.28 2.89 -1.03
N PRO A 274 15.60 4.17 -0.79
CA PRO A 274 15.34 4.82 0.50
C PRO A 274 13.90 4.75 1.04
N CYS A 275 12.90 4.62 0.17
CA CYS A 275 11.48 4.51 0.51
C CYS A 275 10.95 5.73 1.29
N LEU A 276 11.08 6.93 0.72
CA LEU A 276 10.58 8.16 1.32
C LEU A 276 9.05 8.20 1.33
N CYS A 277 8.47 8.54 2.48
CA CYS A 277 7.02 8.75 2.60
C CYS A 277 6.70 9.84 3.63
N SER A 278 5.44 10.26 3.71
CA SER A 278 5.00 11.28 4.67
C SER A 278 5.21 10.89 6.14
N MET A 279 5.40 9.59 6.41
CA MET A 279 5.65 9.05 7.76
C MET A 279 7.15 8.91 8.07
N ALA A 280 7.98 8.80 7.04
CA ALA A 280 9.42 8.69 7.11
C ALA A 280 10.04 9.64 6.06
N PRO A 281 10.15 10.95 6.35
CA PRO A 281 10.59 11.94 5.37
C PRO A 281 12.04 11.75 4.92
N ARG A 282 12.86 11.04 5.72
CA ARG A 282 14.22 10.62 5.34
C ARG A 282 14.27 9.22 4.72
N GLY A 283 13.12 8.56 4.58
CA GLY A 283 13.03 7.18 4.14
C GLY A 283 13.07 6.15 5.26
N LEU A 284 12.56 4.96 4.97
CA LEU A 284 12.70 3.78 5.83
C LEU A 284 14.15 3.26 5.82
N ALA A 285 14.86 3.43 4.71
CA ALA A 285 16.24 3.00 4.52
C ALA A 285 17.12 4.14 3.95
N PRO A 286 17.34 5.25 4.68
CA PRO A 286 17.98 6.48 4.20
C PRO A 286 19.38 6.29 3.60
N ASN A 287 20.10 5.25 4.01
CA ASN A 287 21.48 5.01 3.59
C ASN A 287 21.58 4.17 2.31
N THR A 288 20.45 3.74 1.75
CA THR A 288 20.38 2.95 0.52
C THR A 288 20.67 3.84 -0.68
N ARG A 289 21.51 3.39 -1.59
CA ARG A 289 21.77 4.09 -2.86
C ARG A 289 20.82 3.56 -3.92
N LEU A 290 20.52 4.37 -4.93
CA LEU A 290 19.55 4.00 -5.93
C LEU A 290 20.07 2.99 -6.95
N ASN A 291 21.38 2.88 -7.19
CA ASN A 291 21.90 2.20 -8.39
C ASN A 291 23.28 1.54 -8.17
N ASN A 292 23.51 0.95 -7.01
CA ASN A 292 24.80 0.35 -6.67
C ASN A 292 24.76 -1.16 -6.50
N GLY A 293 23.69 -1.82 -6.97
CA GLY A 293 23.52 -3.25 -6.87
C GLY A 293 23.36 -3.72 -5.43
N SER A 294 22.87 -2.87 -4.52
CA SER A 294 22.73 -3.20 -3.11
C SER A 294 21.37 -2.82 -2.55
N MET A 295 20.95 -3.55 -1.53
CA MET A 295 19.74 -3.27 -0.77
C MET A 295 20.04 -3.22 0.73
N ALA A 296 19.21 -2.51 1.47
CA ALA A 296 19.27 -2.49 2.92
C ALA A 296 18.39 -3.61 3.49
N LEU A 297 18.98 -4.48 4.30
CA LEU A 297 18.31 -5.41 5.19
C LEU A 297 18.28 -4.81 6.60
N ILE A 298 17.09 -4.40 7.05
CA ILE A 298 16.86 -3.83 8.38
C ILE A 298 16.04 -4.83 9.18
N VAL A 299 16.59 -5.27 10.29
CA VAL A 299 16.02 -6.34 11.12
C VAL A 299 15.75 -5.79 12.51
N VAL A 300 14.51 -5.91 12.97
CA VAL A 300 14.07 -5.50 14.30
C VAL A 300 13.77 -6.74 15.13
N ARG A 301 14.65 -7.05 16.09
CA ARG A 301 14.48 -8.18 17.01
C ARG A 301 13.34 -7.94 18.00
N ASN A 302 12.94 -9.03 18.65
CA ASN A 302 11.96 -8.98 19.73
C ASN A 302 12.37 -7.98 20.82
N THR A 303 11.44 -7.10 21.19
CA THR A 303 11.62 -6.07 22.22
C THR A 303 10.27 -5.69 22.82
N SER A 304 10.26 -4.91 23.89
CA SER A 304 9.02 -4.43 24.50
C SER A 304 8.26 -3.49 23.55
N ARG A 305 6.92 -3.48 23.68
CA ARG A 305 6.06 -2.57 22.92
C ARG A 305 6.45 -1.10 23.08
N ALA A 306 6.89 -0.69 24.28
CA ALA A 306 7.30 0.68 24.54
C ALA A 306 8.56 1.06 23.75
N GLU A 307 9.56 0.17 23.72
CA GLU A 307 10.79 0.38 22.94
C GLU A 307 10.52 0.35 21.43
N PHE A 308 9.68 -0.57 20.97
CA PHE A 308 9.28 -0.62 19.56
C PHE A 308 8.55 0.67 19.13
N ILE A 309 7.66 1.22 19.96
CA ILE A 309 7.01 2.52 19.70
C ILE A 309 8.03 3.66 19.64
N LYS A 310 9.05 3.66 20.52
CA LYS A 310 10.14 4.66 20.45
C LYS A 310 10.92 4.54 19.14
N HIS A 311 11.16 3.33 18.66
CA HIS A 311 11.77 3.08 17.35
C HIS A 311 10.89 3.62 16.21
N LEU A 312 9.59 3.29 16.16
CA LEU A 312 8.68 3.78 15.11
C LEU A 312 8.62 5.31 15.06
N LYS A 313 8.56 5.97 16.23
CA LYS A 313 8.56 7.45 16.32
C LYS A 313 9.84 8.09 15.78
N ARG A 314 10.94 7.33 15.72
CA ARG A 314 12.24 7.83 15.26
C ARG A 314 12.27 8.08 13.75
N TYR A 315 11.46 7.39 12.95
CA TYR A 315 11.34 7.63 11.51
C TYR A 315 10.81 9.03 11.17
N ALA A 316 9.94 9.59 12.01
CA ALA A 316 9.42 10.96 11.86
C ALA A 316 10.35 12.03 12.46
N SER A 317 11.54 11.66 12.93
CA SER A 317 12.52 12.53 13.59
C SER A 317 13.81 12.67 12.79
N VAL A 318 14.62 13.67 13.12
CA VAL A 318 15.99 13.86 12.61
C VAL A 318 17.00 12.89 13.25
N LYS A 319 16.65 12.27 14.37
CA LYS A 319 17.54 11.35 15.08
C LYS A 319 17.65 10.00 14.35
N ASN A 320 18.79 9.32 14.44
CA ASN A 320 19.00 8.01 13.79
C ASN A 320 17.99 6.95 14.28
N GLN A 321 17.22 6.35 13.36
CA GLN A 321 16.22 5.28 13.60
C GLN A 321 16.82 3.92 13.93
N PHE A 322 18.09 3.71 13.59
CA PHE A 322 18.79 2.44 13.77
C PHE A 322 19.61 2.38 15.07
N ASN A 323 19.68 3.49 15.82
CA ASN A 323 20.42 3.55 17.08
C ASN A 323 19.60 2.96 18.25
N PHE A 324 19.31 1.66 18.16
CA PHE A 324 18.66 0.84 19.19
C PHE A 324 19.33 -0.53 19.22
N PRO A 325 19.54 -1.15 20.39
CA PRO A 325 20.27 -2.42 20.51
C PRO A 325 19.54 -3.62 19.87
N PHE A 326 18.24 -3.49 19.59
CA PHE A 326 17.42 -4.51 18.95
C PHE A 326 17.21 -4.27 17.45
N VAL A 327 17.90 -3.28 16.86
CA VAL A 327 17.82 -2.96 15.43
C VAL A 327 19.18 -3.20 14.79
N GLU A 328 19.22 -4.07 13.78
CA GLU A 328 20.40 -4.38 13.00
C GLU A 328 20.18 -3.96 11.54
N THR A 329 21.22 -3.44 10.89
CA THR A 329 21.16 -2.99 9.50
C THR A 329 22.34 -3.52 8.70
N TYR A 330 22.06 -4.14 7.57
CA TYR A 330 23.06 -4.72 6.67
C TYR A 330 22.87 -4.16 5.26
N ALA A 331 23.95 -3.79 4.59
CA ALA A 331 23.95 -3.60 3.14
C ALA A 331 24.23 -4.97 2.50
N VAL A 332 23.34 -5.44 1.64
CA VAL A 332 23.34 -6.81 1.12
C VAL A 332 23.03 -6.83 -0.37
N GLN A 333 23.48 -7.87 -1.08
CA GLN A 333 23.17 -8.11 -2.49
C GLN A 333 22.05 -9.14 -2.66
N GLU A 334 21.99 -10.10 -1.73
CA GLU A 334 21.00 -11.17 -1.72
C GLU A 334 20.52 -11.45 -0.30
N VAL A 335 19.24 -11.80 -0.17
CA VAL A 335 18.63 -12.22 1.10
C VAL A 335 17.70 -13.40 0.83
N LYS A 336 17.75 -14.41 1.69
CA LYS A 336 16.80 -15.51 1.77
C LYS A 336 16.12 -15.44 3.12
N VAL A 337 14.80 -15.44 3.11
CA VAL A 337 13.98 -15.42 4.33
C VAL A 337 13.16 -16.68 4.38
N GLN A 338 13.34 -17.45 5.45
CA GLN A 338 12.62 -18.67 5.73
C GLN A 338 11.79 -18.48 7.01
N PRO A 339 10.48 -18.20 6.89
CA PRO A 339 9.57 -18.23 8.03
C PRO A 339 9.54 -19.64 8.65
N ARG A 340 9.65 -19.75 9.97
CA ARG A 340 9.50 -21.03 10.66
C ARG A 340 8.06 -21.20 11.10
N THR A 341 7.27 -21.93 10.31
CA THR A 341 5.90 -22.30 10.68
C THR A 341 5.94 -23.34 11.79
N LYS A 342 5.29 -23.09 12.94
CA LYS A 342 5.12 -24.10 13.98
C LYS A 342 4.22 -25.23 13.46
N ILE A 343 4.81 -26.38 13.14
CA ILE A 343 4.08 -27.62 12.92
C ILE A 343 3.84 -28.26 14.31
N GLY A 344 2.60 -28.18 14.82
CA GLY A 344 2.03 -29.12 15.80
C GLY A 344 2.00 -28.74 17.29
N CYS A 345 0.80 -28.60 17.86
CA CYS A 345 0.27 -29.38 19.01
C CYS A 345 -0.91 -28.61 19.66
N ASN A 346 -2.14 -28.91 19.25
CA ASN A 346 -3.33 -28.59 20.05
C ASN A 346 -3.73 -29.86 20.80
N THR A 347 -3.26 -30.01 22.04
CA THR A 347 -3.98 -30.81 23.01
C THR A 347 -5.13 -29.96 23.54
N GLU A 348 -6.28 -30.61 23.64
CA GLU A 348 -7.61 -30.06 23.90
C GLU A 348 -7.70 -29.24 25.19
N GLU A 349 -8.69 -28.34 25.20
CA GLU A 349 -9.24 -27.51 26.29
C GLU A 349 -8.94 -26.00 26.18
N ASN A 350 -9.75 -25.31 25.37
CA ASN A 350 -10.29 -23.96 25.62
C ASN A 350 -11.26 -23.54 24.48
N VAL A 351 -12.49 -24.05 24.55
CA VAL A 351 -13.55 -23.95 23.51
C VAL A 351 -14.21 -22.55 23.41
N TYR A 352 -13.63 -21.48 23.95
CA TYR A 352 -14.21 -20.11 23.83
C TYR A 352 -13.23 -18.99 23.41
N LEU A 353 -12.04 -19.32 22.88
CA LEU A 353 -11.11 -18.32 22.33
C LEU A 353 -10.65 -18.59 20.88
N HIS A 354 -11.15 -19.64 20.23
CA HIS A 354 -10.84 -19.95 18.84
C HIS A 354 -11.85 -19.32 17.87
N ALA A 355 -11.81 -18.00 17.76
CA ALA A 355 -12.44 -17.26 16.67
C ALA A 355 -11.52 -16.16 16.13
N THR A 356 -10.25 -16.48 15.86
CA THR A 356 -9.36 -15.63 15.02
C THR A 356 -8.32 -16.43 14.20
N SER A 357 -8.34 -17.76 14.21
CA SER A 357 -7.40 -18.61 13.44
C SER A 357 -7.85 -18.88 12.00
N ALA A 358 -8.45 -17.90 11.35
CA ALA A 358 -8.78 -17.93 9.91
C ALA A 358 -8.39 -16.58 9.25
N GLU A 359 -7.20 -16.07 9.60
CA GLU A 359 -6.61 -14.88 9.00
C GLU A 359 -5.81 -15.29 7.76
N GLY A 360 -6.14 -14.74 6.59
CA GLY A 360 -5.35 -14.90 5.37
C GLY A 360 -3.87 -14.65 5.67
N ASN A 361 -3.04 -15.61 5.33
CA ASN A 361 -1.64 -15.68 5.71
C ASN A 361 -0.84 -14.79 4.74
N TYR A 362 -0.89 -13.46 4.91
CA TYR A 362 -0.10 -12.51 4.11
C TYR A 362 1.18 -12.10 4.88
N PRO A 363 2.23 -12.92 4.91
CA PRO A 363 3.47 -12.59 5.62
C PRO A 363 4.21 -11.41 4.98
N TRP A 364 3.94 -11.10 3.71
CA TRP A 364 4.71 -10.15 2.92
C TRP A 364 3.90 -8.95 2.46
N ASN A 365 4.49 -7.78 2.63
CA ASN A 365 4.11 -6.54 1.98
C ASN A 365 5.25 -6.18 1.01
N ILE A 366 4.98 -6.24 -0.30
CA ILE A 366 5.93 -5.88 -1.37
C ILE A 366 5.40 -4.63 -2.06
N ASP A 367 6.11 -3.51 -1.96
CA ASP A 367 5.71 -2.21 -2.52
C ASP A 367 4.26 -1.78 -2.18
N GLY A 368 3.72 -2.20 -1.03
CA GLY A 368 2.35 -1.91 -0.62
C GLY A 368 1.30 -2.92 -1.10
N ASP A 369 1.70 -3.98 -1.78
CA ASP A 369 0.86 -5.12 -2.14
C ASP A 369 1.07 -6.29 -1.18
N LEU A 370 -0.01 -6.93 -0.76
CA LEU A 370 0.02 -8.10 0.10
C LEU A 370 0.20 -9.39 -0.71
N MET A 371 1.04 -10.28 -0.20
CA MET A 371 1.37 -11.56 -0.82
C MET A 371 1.16 -12.72 0.16
N GLU A 372 0.45 -13.76 -0.27
CA GLU A 372 0.05 -14.93 0.54
C GLU A 372 1.13 -16.02 0.66
N GLU A 373 2.28 -15.84 0.02
CA GLU A 373 3.28 -16.91 -0.08
C GLU A 373 4.01 -17.10 1.25
N ALA A 374 3.71 -18.22 1.91
CA ALA A 374 4.23 -18.59 3.23
C ALA A 374 5.57 -19.35 3.19
N SER A 375 6.14 -19.54 2.00
CA SER A 375 7.37 -20.32 1.79
C SER A 375 8.62 -19.43 1.78
N GLU A 376 9.79 -20.05 1.72
CA GLU A 376 11.07 -19.36 1.53
C GLU A 376 10.99 -18.35 0.38
N VAL A 377 11.40 -17.10 0.64
CA VAL A 377 11.50 -16.06 -0.39
C VAL A 377 12.95 -15.63 -0.52
N HIS A 378 13.44 -15.64 -1.75
CA HIS A 378 14.76 -15.17 -2.16
C HIS A 378 14.63 -13.82 -2.87
N TYR A 379 15.37 -12.86 -2.34
CA TYR A 379 15.48 -11.47 -2.75
C TYR A 379 16.85 -11.27 -3.38
N ILE A 380 16.91 -10.76 -4.60
CA ILE A 380 18.15 -10.50 -5.33
C ILE A 380 18.09 -9.11 -5.96
N VAL A 381 19.10 -8.26 -5.73
CA VAL A 381 19.22 -6.99 -6.45
C VAL A 381 19.73 -7.25 -7.87
N GLN A 382 19.06 -6.67 -8.87
CA GLN A 382 19.45 -6.81 -10.27
C GLN A 382 20.47 -5.73 -10.67
N GLU A 383 21.75 -6.08 -10.69
CA GLU A 383 22.87 -5.16 -10.99
C GLU A 383 22.95 -4.72 -12.48
N LYS A 384 22.39 -5.50 -13.40
CA LYS A 384 22.48 -5.27 -14.86
C LYS A 384 21.19 -4.78 -15.53
N ASN A 385 20.10 -4.67 -14.77
CA ASN A 385 18.79 -4.22 -15.25
C ASN A 385 18.29 -3.03 -14.42
N SER A 386 19.12 -2.00 -14.26
CA SER A 386 18.66 -0.75 -13.63
C SER A 386 17.44 -0.24 -14.37
N CYS A 387 16.30 -0.16 -13.68
CA CYS A 387 15.09 0.39 -14.24
C CYS A 387 15.34 1.89 -14.48
N GLN A 388 15.07 2.36 -15.68
CA GLN A 388 15.07 3.79 -15.98
C GLN A 388 13.70 4.33 -15.60
N VAL A 389 13.67 5.20 -14.59
CA VAL A 389 12.45 5.84 -14.13
C VAL A 389 12.48 7.31 -14.51
N GLU A 390 11.40 7.77 -15.15
CA GLU A 390 11.13 9.17 -15.51
C GLU A 390 10.42 9.95 -14.40
#